data_AF-A0A2U3YQJ2-F1
#
_entry.id   AF-A0A2U3YQJ2-F1
#
_cell.length_a   1.000
_cell.length_b   1.000
_cell.length_c   1.000
_cell.angle_alpha   90.00
_cell.angle_beta   90.00
_cell.angle_gamma   90.00
#
_symmetry.space_group_name_H-M   'P 1'
#
loop_
_entity.id
_entity.type
_entity.pdbx_description
1 polymer ?
#
loop_
_entity_poly.entity_id
_entity_poly.type
_entity_poly.pdbx_seq_one_letter_code
_entity_poly.pdbx_strand_id
1 'polypeptide(L)'
;MAGLEVLYASAAPAITCAQDAFICFLHWEVVTHGYYALGVGDQPGPSDKKSELLPAEWNSNKDLYVLRYESKDGSRKLLVKAVTVENSMIINVLVSLRDMLASAGGSGHWDHLCAARLTVQIKSLKCL
;
A
#
# COMPACT_ATOMS: atom_id res chain seq x y z
N MET A 1 2.33 -11.15 -16.38
CA MET A 1 1.25 -10.15 -16.22
C MET A 1 -0.10 -10.87 -16.27
N ALA A 2 -0.45 -11.64 -15.24
CA ALA A 2 -1.75 -12.30 -15.14
C ALA A 2 -2.28 -12.06 -13.72
N GLY A 3 -3.51 -11.53 -13.60
CA GLY A 3 -4.21 -11.33 -12.33
C GLY A 3 -4.70 -9.91 -12.04
N LEU A 4 -4.27 -8.88 -12.79
CA LEU A 4 -4.84 -7.53 -12.67
C LEU A 4 -6.34 -7.55 -12.98
N GLU A 5 -6.74 -8.29 -14.01
CA GLU A 5 -8.15 -8.48 -14.37
C GLU A 5 -8.95 -9.14 -13.24
N VAL A 6 -8.36 -10.12 -12.56
CA VAL A 6 -9.00 -10.83 -11.45
C VAL A 6 -9.09 -9.94 -10.21
N LEU A 7 -8.03 -9.21 -9.87
CA LEU A 7 -8.08 -8.22 -8.78
C LEU A 7 -9.07 -7.10 -9.10
N TYR A 8 -9.05 -6.57 -10.31
CA TYR A 8 -10.00 -5.56 -10.73
C TYR A 8 -11.42 -6.10 -10.69
N ALA A 9 -11.71 -7.32 -11.15
CA ALA A 9 -13.03 -7.92 -11.04
C ALA A 9 -13.48 -8.08 -9.57
N SER A 10 -12.56 -8.42 -8.67
CA SER A 10 -12.85 -8.52 -7.22
C SER A 10 -13.08 -7.16 -6.55
N ALA A 11 -12.41 -6.12 -7.04
CA ALA A 11 -12.47 -4.76 -6.50
C ALA A 11 -13.49 -3.87 -7.22
N ALA A 12 -13.94 -4.25 -8.41
CA ALA A 12 -14.91 -3.54 -9.24
C ALA A 12 -16.16 -3.08 -8.49
N PRO A 13 -16.79 -3.90 -7.62
CA PRO A 13 -17.95 -3.44 -6.84
C PRO A 13 -17.60 -2.36 -5.79
N ALA A 14 -16.34 -2.27 -5.37
CA ALA A 14 -15.84 -1.26 -4.43
C ALA A 14 -15.30 -0.01 -5.14
N ILE A 15 -14.92 -0.10 -6.42
CA ILE A 15 -14.37 1.05 -7.17
C ILE A 15 -15.51 2.00 -7.55
N THR A 16 -15.50 3.19 -6.95
CA THR A 16 -16.54 4.21 -7.17
C THR A 16 -15.98 5.52 -7.72
N CYS A 17 -14.67 5.72 -7.68
CA CYS A 17 -13.99 6.88 -8.26
C CYS A 17 -12.65 6.51 -8.93
N ALA A 18 -12.06 7.45 -9.68
CA ALA A 18 -10.78 7.24 -10.37
C ALA A 18 -9.63 6.95 -9.38
N GLN A 19 -9.71 7.49 -8.17
CA GLN A 19 -8.78 7.26 -7.08
C GLN A 19 -8.78 5.79 -6.64
N ASP A 20 -9.97 5.19 -6.51
CA ASP A 20 -10.10 3.78 -6.17
C ASP A 20 -9.44 2.88 -7.24
N ALA A 21 -9.69 3.18 -8.52
CA ALA A 21 -9.06 2.45 -9.63
C ALA A 21 -7.53 2.57 -9.60
N PHE A 22 -7.01 3.76 -9.26
CA PHE A 22 -5.57 3.99 -9.15
C PHE A 22 -4.94 3.24 -7.97
N ILE A 23 -5.59 3.22 -6.80
CA ILE A 23 -5.13 2.43 -5.65
C ILE A 23 -5.15 0.93 -5.95
N CYS A 24 -6.16 0.45 -6.69
CA CYS A 24 -6.21 -0.94 -7.14
C CYS A 24 -5.03 -1.28 -8.06
N PHE A 25 -4.66 -0.38 -8.97
CA PHE A 25 -3.48 -0.56 -9.82
C PHE A 25 -2.18 -0.57 -9.01
N LEU A 26 -2.02 0.36 -8.07
CA LEU A 26 -0.85 0.42 -7.20
C LEU A 26 -0.72 -0.83 -6.33
N HIS A 27 -1.84 -1.32 -5.80
CA HIS A 27 -1.89 -2.57 -5.04
C HIS A 27 -1.42 -3.76 -5.89
N TRP A 28 -1.91 -3.88 -7.13
CA TRP A 28 -1.47 -4.91 -8.08
C TRP A 28 0.05 -4.87 -8.31
N GLU A 29 0.61 -3.67 -8.53
CA GLU A 29 2.06 -3.49 -8.66
C GLU A 29 2.80 -3.96 -7.41
N VAL A 30 2.37 -3.58 -6.21
CA VAL A 30 3.00 -4.01 -4.96
C VAL A 30 2.93 -5.53 -4.78
N VAL A 31 1.78 -6.15 -5.05
CA VAL A 31 1.60 -7.60 -4.91
C VAL A 31 2.44 -8.39 -5.92
N THR A 32 2.51 -7.94 -7.17
CA THR A 32 3.34 -8.57 -8.21
C THR A 32 4.83 -8.49 -7.91
N HIS A 33 5.28 -7.48 -7.16
CA HIS A 33 6.65 -7.35 -6.67
C HIS A 33 6.95 -8.21 -5.43
N GLY A 34 6.05 -9.10 -5.02
CA GLY A 34 6.30 -10.06 -3.94
C GLY A 34 5.94 -9.55 -2.54
N TYR A 35 4.85 -8.79 -2.44
CA TYR A 35 4.28 -8.36 -1.16
C TYR A 35 2.86 -8.91 -0.99
N TYR A 36 2.45 -9.13 0.25
CA TYR A 36 1.08 -9.43 0.66
C TYR A 36 0.47 -8.20 1.31
N ALA A 37 -0.78 -7.89 1.01
CA ALA A 37 -1.55 -6.96 1.82
C ALA A 37 -1.86 -7.61 3.18
N LEU A 38 -1.70 -6.82 4.24
CA LEU A 38 -2.04 -7.21 5.61
C LEU A 38 -3.40 -6.65 6.00
N GLY A 39 -3.63 -5.38 5.73
CA GLY A 39 -4.79 -4.67 6.25
C GLY A 39 -4.74 -3.18 5.96
N VAL A 40 -5.78 -2.50 6.44
CA VAL A 40 -5.92 -1.05 6.36
C VAL A 40 -5.42 -0.37 7.65
N GLY A 41 -5.10 0.91 7.57
CA GLY A 41 -4.69 1.72 8.73
C GLY A 41 -3.20 1.63 9.07
N ASP A 42 -2.76 2.41 10.05
CA ASP A 42 -1.35 2.51 10.46
C ASP A 42 -0.94 1.37 11.41
N GLN A 43 -1.87 0.95 12.28
CA GLN A 43 -1.64 -0.05 13.31
C GLN A 43 -2.18 -1.42 12.90
N PRO A 44 -1.52 -2.51 13.35
CA PRO A 44 -2.05 -3.85 13.15
C PRO A 44 -3.36 -4.08 13.88
N GLY A 45 -4.32 -4.63 13.14
CA GLY A 45 -5.67 -4.91 13.61
C GLY A 45 -5.96 -6.41 13.67
N PRO A 46 -7.00 -6.83 14.40
CA PRO A 46 -7.44 -8.23 14.44
C PRO A 46 -7.98 -8.74 13.09
N SER A 47 -8.31 -7.81 12.17
CA SER A 47 -8.72 -8.10 10.79
C SER A 47 -7.53 -8.27 9.84
N ASP A 48 -6.29 -8.17 10.35
CA ASP A 48 -5.10 -8.32 9.52
C ASP A 48 -4.97 -9.75 9.01
N LYS A 49 -4.97 -9.89 7.69
CA LYS A 49 -4.82 -11.17 7.02
C LYS A 49 -3.89 -10.99 5.82
N LYS A 50 -2.83 -11.80 5.79
CA LYS A 50 -1.94 -11.90 4.62
C LYS A 50 -2.77 -12.36 3.43
N SER A 51 -2.96 -11.48 2.47
CA SER A 51 -3.78 -11.72 1.29
C SER A 51 -3.16 -11.01 0.09
N GLU A 52 -3.32 -11.59 -1.09
CA GLU A 52 -3.05 -10.91 -2.37
C GLU A 52 -4.24 -10.06 -2.83
N LEU A 53 -5.39 -10.19 -2.15
CA LEU A 53 -6.57 -9.35 -2.38
C LEU A 53 -6.47 -8.06 -1.58
N LEU A 54 -7.16 -7.02 -2.07
CA LEU A 54 -7.35 -5.79 -1.31
C LEU A 54 -8.03 -6.09 0.03
N PRO A 55 -7.55 -5.50 1.14
CA PRO A 55 -8.15 -5.69 2.45
C PRO A 55 -9.57 -5.11 2.50
N ALA A 56 -10.40 -5.62 3.40
CA ALA A 56 -11.74 -5.06 3.61
C ALA A 56 -11.63 -3.57 4.00
N GLU A 57 -12.59 -2.76 3.56
CA GLU A 57 -12.65 -1.32 3.90
C GLU A 57 -11.42 -0.50 3.42
N TRP A 58 -10.73 -0.96 2.36
CA TRP A 58 -9.57 -0.26 1.80
C TRP A 58 -9.89 1.12 1.20
N ASN A 59 -11.12 1.31 0.75
CA ASN A 59 -11.63 2.52 0.11
C ASN A 59 -12.62 3.30 1.01
N SER A 60 -12.72 2.97 2.29
CA SER A 60 -13.71 3.62 3.17
C SER A 60 -13.43 5.10 3.41
N ASN A 61 -12.17 5.53 3.24
CA ASN A 61 -11.78 6.94 3.26
C ASN A 61 -11.13 7.32 1.92
N LYS A 62 -11.83 8.15 1.14
CA LYS A 62 -11.36 8.63 -0.17
C LYS A 62 -10.36 9.77 -0.09
N ASP A 63 -10.26 10.42 1.07
CA ASP A 63 -9.29 11.49 1.34
C ASP A 63 -7.92 10.91 1.71
N LEU A 64 -7.91 9.73 2.34
CA LEU A 64 -6.71 9.07 2.83
C LEU A 64 -6.83 7.54 2.77
N TYR A 65 -6.07 6.93 1.87
CA TYR A 65 -5.91 5.49 1.77
C TYR A 65 -4.66 5.08 2.55
N VAL A 66 -4.79 4.14 3.49
CA VAL A 66 -3.66 3.61 4.25
C VAL A 66 -3.65 2.09 4.14
N LEU A 67 -2.64 1.56 3.46
CA LEU A 67 -2.49 0.14 3.16
C LEU A 67 -1.18 -0.38 3.72
N ARG A 68 -1.25 -1.49 4.43
CA ARG A 68 -0.10 -2.20 4.98
C ARG A 68 0.20 -3.43 4.17
N TYR A 69 1.48 -3.61 3.91
CA TYR A 69 2.04 -4.69 3.13
C TYR A 69 3.20 -5.34 3.88
N GLU A 70 3.42 -6.61 3.58
CA GLU A 70 4.57 -7.37 4.07
C GLU A 70 5.16 -8.16 2.91
N SER A 71 6.48 -8.22 2.82
CA SER A 71 7.16 -9.05 1.84
C SER A 71 6.81 -10.53 2.05
N LYS A 72 6.77 -11.31 0.96
CA LYS A 72 6.57 -12.77 1.01
C LYS A 72 7.55 -13.47 1.96
N ASP A 73 8.76 -12.92 2.11
CA ASP A 73 9.80 -13.44 3.00
C ASP A 73 9.64 -13.00 4.47
N GLY A 74 8.64 -12.17 4.78
CA GLY A 74 8.41 -11.61 6.12
C GLY A 74 9.46 -10.60 6.60
N SER A 75 10.51 -10.36 5.81
CA SER A 75 11.68 -9.56 6.20
C SER A 75 11.46 -8.05 6.14
N ARG A 76 10.44 -7.60 5.37
CA ARG A 76 10.16 -6.18 5.11
C ARG A 76 8.69 -5.91 5.26
N LYS A 77 8.36 -4.83 5.97
CA LYS A 77 7.00 -4.29 6.04
C LYS A 77 6.96 -2.96 5.30
N LEU A 78 5.87 -2.70 4.60
CA LEU A 78 5.70 -1.54 3.76
C LEU A 78 4.34 -0.90 4.06
N LEU A 79 4.33 0.40 4.29
CA LEU A 79 3.14 1.18 4.60
C LEU A 79 2.95 2.22 3.50
N VAL A 80 1.91 2.03 2.69
CA VAL A 80 1.50 2.99 1.65
C VAL A 80 0.42 3.89 2.22
N LYS A 81 0.66 5.20 2.16
CA LYS A 81 -0.34 6.24 2.44
C LYS A 81 -0.58 7.02 1.17
N ALA A 82 -1.79 7.00 0.64
CA ALA A 82 -2.18 7.84 -0.48
C ALA A 82 -3.17 8.89 0.00
N VAL A 83 -2.79 10.17 -0.09
CA VAL A 83 -3.60 11.31 0.30
C VAL A 83 -4.16 11.95 -0.95
N THR A 84 -5.46 12.12 -1.05
CA THR A 84 -6.06 12.89 -2.15
C THR A 84 -6.12 14.36 -1.75
N VAL A 85 -5.69 15.22 -2.67
CA VAL A 85 -5.68 16.67 -2.49
C VAL A 85 -6.24 17.27 -3.76
N GLU A 86 -7.50 17.72 -3.70
CA GLU A 86 -8.26 18.26 -4.83
C GLU A 86 -8.34 17.24 -5.99
N ASN A 87 -7.57 17.48 -7.07
CA ASN A 87 -7.46 16.63 -8.25
C ASN A 87 -6.13 15.86 -8.30
N SER A 88 -5.31 15.90 -7.26
CA SER A 88 -4.03 15.20 -7.21
C SER A 88 -4.03 14.14 -6.11
N MET A 89 -3.27 13.07 -6.31
CA MET A 89 -3.01 12.10 -5.25
C MET A 89 -1.54 12.13 -4.88
N ILE A 90 -1.25 12.16 -3.58
CA ILE A 90 0.09 12.14 -3.01
C ILE A 90 0.31 10.76 -2.40
N ILE A 91 1.21 9.99 -2.98
CA ILE A 91 1.57 8.67 -2.47
C ILE A 91 2.81 8.80 -1.60
N ASN A 92 2.78 8.20 -0.43
CA ASN A 92 3.91 8.09 0.47
C ASN A 92 4.12 6.61 0.81
N VAL A 93 5.30 6.09 0.53
CA VAL A 93 5.66 4.70 0.79
C VAL A 93 6.72 4.67 1.86
N LEU A 94 6.38 4.07 3.00
CA LEU A 94 7.26 3.93 4.14
C LEU A 94 7.69 2.46 4.23
N VAL A 95 9.00 2.20 4.17
CA VAL A 95 9.53 0.84 4.30
C VAL A 95 10.11 0.68 5.71
N SER A 96 9.59 -0.29 6.46
CA SER A 96 10.05 -0.67 7.79
C SER A 96 10.84 -1.97 7.72
N LEU A 97 12.14 -1.89 7.97
CA LEU A 97 13.10 -3.00 7.94
C LEU A 97 13.35 -3.64 9.33
N ARG A 98 12.41 -3.48 10.28
CA ARG A 98 12.66 -3.74 11.70
C ARG A 98 13.02 -5.18 12.08
N ASP A 99 12.61 -6.20 11.32
CA ASP A 99 12.74 -7.59 11.78
C ASP A 99 14.09 -8.24 11.43
N MET A 100 14.90 -7.67 10.52
CA MET A 100 16.25 -8.19 10.22
C MET A 100 17.35 -7.66 11.14
N LEU A 101 17.15 -6.49 11.76
CA LEU A 101 18.12 -5.89 12.69
C LEU A 101 17.97 -6.44 14.12
N ALA A 102 16.85 -7.09 14.46
CA ALA A 102 16.66 -7.67 15.78
C ALA A 102 17.48 -8.97 16.00
N SER A 103 17.83 -9.71 14.95
CA SER A 103 18.71 -10.90 15.06
C SER A 103 20.20 -10.55 14.96
N ALA A 104 20.54 -9.38 14.42
CA ALA A 104 21.89 -8.84 14.40
C ALA A 104 22.05 -7.88 15.59
N GLY A 105 22.42 -8.41 16.76
CA GLY A 105 22.67 -7.63 17.96
C GLY A 105 23.65 -6.47 17.72
N GLY A 106 23.10 -5.28 17.44
CA GLY A 106 23.85 -4.10 17.08
C GLY A 106 23.16 -2.88 17.66
N SER A 107 23.57 -2.50 18.87
CA SER A 107 23.27 -1.20 19.45
C SER A 107 23.85 -0.12 18.53
N GLY A 108 22.98 0.60 17.84
CA GLY A 108 23.39 1.66 16.94
C GLY A 108 22.20 2.34 16.29
N HIS A 109 21.67 3.37 16.94
CA HIS A 109 21.42 4.73 16.40
C HIS A 109 20.92 4.95 14.95
N TRP A 110 20.36 3.98 14.24
CA TRP A 110 19.89 4.21 12.86
C TRP A 110 18.42 4.70 12.83
N ASP A 111 18.22 5.99 13.14
CA ASP A 111 17.05 6.79 12.74
C ASP A 111 17.03 7.10 11.23
N HIS A 112 17.53 6.18 10.41
CA HIS A 112 17.37 6.23 8.96
C HIS A 112 16.17 5.39 8.58
N LEU A 113 14.99 5.93 8.87
CA LEU A 113 13.78 5.61 8.12
C LEU A 113 14.12 5.82 6.64
N CYS A 114 14.35 4.73 5.90
CA CYS A 114 14.27 4.70 4.44
C CYS A 114 12.81 4.96 4.04
N ALA A 115 12.33 6.17 4.30
CA ALA A 115 11.14 6.72 3.69
C ALA A 115 11.54 7.07 2.26
N ALA A 116 11.42 6.12 1.34
CA ALA A 116 11.43 6.43 -0.08
C ALA A 116 10.13 7.21 -0.36
N ARG A 117 10.17 8.52 -0.14
CA ARG A 117 9.05 9.41 -0.41
C ARG A 117 8.93 9.57 -1.92
N LEU A 118 8.34 8.57 -2.58
CA LEU A 118 8.00 8.63 -3.99
C LEU A 118 6.77 9.54 -4.13
N THR A 119 7.00 10.86 -4.17
CA THR A 119 5.94 11.84 -4.39
C THR A 119 5.52 11.78 -5.85
N VAL A 120 4.69 10.80 -6.18
CA VAL A 120 4.03 10.74 -7.49
C VAL A 120 2.84 11.69 -7.41
N GLN A 121 3.00 12.91 -7.93
CA GLN A 121 1.88 13.83 -8.15
C GLN A 121 1.20 13.43 -9.45
N ILE A 122 0.18 12.56 -9.39
CA ILE A 122 -0.72 12.40 -10.54
C ILE A 122 -1.76 13.49 -10.41
N LYS A 123 -1.51 14.63 -11.07
CA LYS A 123 -2.59 15.56 -11.42
C LYS A 123 -3.55 14.75 -12.27
N SER A 124 -4.81 14.65 -11.82
CA SER A 124 -5.94 14.07 -12.53
C SER A 124 -5.67 14.13 -14.02
N LEU A 125 -5.39 12.98 -14.62
CA LEU A 125 -5.61 12.83 -16.03
C LEU A 125 -7.07 13.26 -16.19
N LYS A 126 -7.27 14.39 -16.86
CA LYS A 126 -8.55 14.68 -17.49
C LYS A 126 -8.81 13.47 -18.37
N CYS A 127 -9.62 12.54 -17.86
CA CYS A 127 -10.23 11.53 -18.69
C CYS A 127 -10.95 12.32 -19.80
N LEU A 128 -10.57 12.02 -21.04
CA LEU A 128 -11.16 12.59 -22.26
C LEU A 128 -12.69 12.57 -22.23
#